data_AF-A0A5A7MVJ4-F1
#
_entry.id   AF-A0A5A7MVJ4-F1
#
_cell.length_a   1.000
_cell.length_b   1.000
_cell.length_c   1.000
_cell.angle_alpha   90.00
_cell.angle_beta   90.00
_cell.angle_gamma   90.00
#
_symmetry.space_group_name_H-M   'P 1'
#
loop_
_entity.id
_entity.type
_entity.pdbx_description
1 polymer ?
#
loop_
_entity_poly.entity_id
_entity_poly.type
_entity_poly.pdbx_seq_one_letter_code
_entity_poly.pdbx_strand_id
1 'polypeptide(L)'
;MVGLLGLVAPLLASPVVAGPVLVGPSLAGPIQGMDLQSDFVPDPVKIMGVWKTKGGKSHVLIHPCVDETRLCGSLVWTDSGKRLGETILRDFAFDGARLDGGRIRDPRSGKEYRAELELISSDQLRVKGCWLIFCGDQSWSRASSHLVDVAPNLEQGEDS
;
A
#
# COMPACT_ATOMS: atom_id res chain seq x y z
N MET A 1 62.87 -2.02 -65.54
CA MET A 1 63.46 -2.71 -64.37
C MET A 1 62.47 -2.57 -63.23
N VAL A 2 61.84 -3.65 -62.74
CA VAL A 2 62.19 -4.39 -61.49
C VAL A 2 62.41 -3.42 -60.31
N GLY A 3 61.74 -3.48 -59.16
CA GLY A 3 60.81 -4.45 -58.61
C GLY A 3 60.50 -4.09 -57.14
N LEU A 4 59.47 -4.79 -56.64
CA LEU A 4 59.07 -5.13 -55.27
C LEU A 4 59.86 -4.66 -54.02
N LEU A 5 59.06 -4.50 -52.95
CA LEU A 5 59.22 -4.98 -51.56
C LEU A 5 59.55 -3.99 -50.43
N GLY A 6 58.65 -4.01 -49.44
CA GLY A 6 58.94 -3.87 -48.01
C GLY A 6 58.64 -2.50 -47.43
N LEU A 7 58.19 -2.34 -46.19
CA LEU A 7 57.94 -3.25 -45.08
C LEU A 7 57.12 -2.41 -44.07
N VAL A 8 56.16 -3.04 -43.42
CA VAL A 8 55.45 -2.49 -42.26
C VAL A 8 56.39 -2.41 -41.06
N ALA A 9 56.33 -1.33 -40.28
CA ALA A 9 56.50 -1.36 -38.82
C ALA A 9 56.13 -0.01 -38.17
N PRO A 10 55.71 -0.01 -36.89
CA PRO A 10 54.81 1.01 -36.34
C PRO A 10 55.42 1.87 -35.23
N LEU A 11 54.62 2.88 -34.81
CA LEU A 11 54.53 3.49 -33.48
C LEU A 11 55.81 4.10 -32.87
N LEU A 12 55.89 5.44 -32.94
CA LEU A 12 56.47 6.24 -31.87
C LEU A 12 55.44 7.22 -31.33
N ALA A 13 55.32 7.20 -30.01
CA ALA A 13 54.33 7.85 -29.18
C ALA A 13 54.28 9.37 -29.38
N SER A 14 53.06 9.92 -29.42
CA SER A 14 52.86 11.36 -29.28
C SER A 14 52.93 11.75 -27.80
N PRO A 15 53.57 12.88 -27.46
CA PRO A 15 53.64 13.38 -26.09
C PRO A 15 52.27 13.85 -25.62
N VAL A 16 51.89 13.48 -24.40
CA VAL A 16 50.77 14.10 -23.67
C VAL A 16 51.15 15.55 -23.41
N VAL A 17 50.64 16.45 -24.25
CA VAL A 17 50.68 17.89 -23.98
C VAL A 17 49.50 18.21 -23.06
N ALA A 18 49.82 18.57 -21.81
CA ALA A 18 48.86 19.08 -20.85
C ALA A 18 48.36 20.48 -21.28
N GLY A 19 47.03 20.65 -21.30
CA GLY A 19 46.31 21.93 -21.34
C GLY A 19 44.96 21.82 -22.06
N PRO A 20 44.02 22.78 -21.93
CA PRO A 20 43.71 23.71 -20.84
C PRO A 20 42.41 23.30 -20.09
N VAL A 21 42.17 23.92 -18.93
CA VAL A 21 40.90 23.81 -18.18
C VAL A 21 39.73 24.27 -19.05
N LEU A 22 38.83 23.36 -19.42
CA LEU A 22 37.55 23.70 -20.05
C LEU A 22 36.46 23.71 -18.97
N VAL A 23 36.07 24.94 -18.63
CA VAL A 23 34.77 25.35 -18.08
C VAL A 23 33.67 24.35 -18.44
N GLY A 24 33.09 23.72 -17.42
CA GLY A 24 31.99 22.79 -17.59
C GLY A 24 30.74 23.49 -18.13
N PRO A 25 29.98 22.88 -19.05
CA PRO A 25 28.67 23.41 -19.41
C PRO A 25 27.74 23.24 -18.21
N SER A 26 27.34 24.37 -17.63
CA SER A 26 26.16 24.43 -16.76
C SER A 26 24.96 24.00 -17.60
N LEU A 27 24.49 22.78 -17.39
CA LEU A 27 23.24 22.31 -17.97
C LEU A 27 22.08 22.99 -17.23
N ALA A 28 21.89 24.29 -17.47
CA ALA A 28 20.64 24.98 -17.18
C ALA A 28 19.60 24.59 -18.25
N GLY A 29 19.19 23.31 -18.23
CA GLY A 29 17.99 22.89 -18.93
C GLY A 29 16.76 23.20 -18.07
N PRO A 30 15.62 23.59 -18.65
CA PRO A 30 14.37 23.56 -17.90
C PRO A 30 14.11 22.09 -17.55
N ILE A 31 14.23 21.75 -16.27
CA ILE A 31 13.66 20.50 -15.75
C ILE A 31 12.15 20.68 -15.92
N GLN A 32 11.61 20.26 -17.07
CA GLN A 32 10.17 20.11 -17.22
C GLN A 32 9.75 19.13 -16.13
N GLY A 33 9.01 19.65 -15.16
CA GLY A 33 8.47 18.88 -14.05
C GLY A 33 7.79 17.64 -14.62
N MET A 34 8.21 16.50 -14.10
CA MET A 34 7.53 15.23 -14.30
C MET A 34 6.21 15.39 -13.53
N ASP A 35 5.16 15.82 -14.23
CA ASP A 35 3.85 15.93 -13.63
C ASP A 35 3.36 14.52 -13.26
N LEU A 36 2.95 14.42 -11.99
CA LEU A 36 2.56 13.20 -11.30
C LEU A 36 1.19 12.76 -11.78
N GLN A 37 1.12 11.86 -12.76
CA GLN A 37 -0.11 11.09 -13.01
C GLN A 37 0.00 9.73 -12.34
N SER A 38 -0.01 9.75 -11.00
CA SER A 38 -0.02 8.58 -10.11
C SER A 38 -1.45 8.09 -9.81
N ASP A 39 -2.31 8.05 -10.81
CA ASP A 39 -3.72 7.67 -10.60
C ASP A 39 -4.06 6.27 -11.14
N PHE A 40 -3.15 5.63 -11.88
CA PHE A 40 -3.47 4.40 -12.62
C PHE A 40 -3.01 3.10 -11.95
N VAL A 41 -2.26 3.17 -10.85
CA VAL A 41 -1.98 2.00 -10.01
C VAL A 41 -2.89 2.10 -8.79
N PRO A 42 -3.84 1.17 -8.58
CA PRO A 42 -4.59 1.13 -7.35
C PRO A 42 -3.59 0.90 -6.21
N ASP A 43 -3.54 1.86 -5.30
CA ASP A 43 -2.60 1.90 -4.20
C ASP A 43 -3.21 1.15 -3.01
N PRO A 44 -2.54 0.14 -2.41
CA PRO A 44 -3.01 -0.50 -1.19
C PRO A 44 -3.29 0.50 -0.06
N VAL A 45 -2.63 1.67 -0.06
CA VAL A 45 -2.90 2.78 0.87
C VAL A 45 -4.35 3.26 0.77
N LYS A 46 -4.99 3.19 -0.40
CA LYS A 46 -6.42 3.55 -0.54
C LYS A 46 -7.34 2.57 0.20
N ILE A 47 -6.94 1.32 0.38
CA ILE A 47 -7.73 0.32 1.13
C ILE A 47 -7.49 0.45 2.64
N MET A 48 -6.36 1.01 3.05
CA MET A 48 -6.04 1.24 4.45
C MET A 48 -6.98 2.29 5.10
N GLY A 49 -7.02 2.23 6.43
CA GLY A 49 -7.84 3.11 7.27
C GLY A 49 -9.04 2.40 7.89
N VAL A 50 -9.93 3.19 8.49
CA VAL A 50 -11.05 2.66 9.28
C VAL A 50 -12.30 2.49 8.43
N TRP A 51 -12.89 1.30 8.51
CA TRP A 51 -14.08 0.89 7.77
C TRP A 51 -15.20 0.49 8.72
N LYS A 52 -16.41 0.97 8.44
CA LYS A 52 -17.64 0.60 9.15
C LYS A 52 -18.31 -0.59 8.48
N THR A 53 -18.58 -1.64 9.24
CA THR A 53 -19.24 -2.85 8.75
C THR A 53 -20.67 -2.58 8.29
N LYS A 54 -21.23 -3.49 7.48
CA LYS A 54 -22.65 -3.44 7.08
C LYS A 54 -23.53 -3.42 8.33
N GLY A 55 -24.38 -2.41 8.46
CA GLY A 55 -25.24 -2.20 9.64
C GLY A 55 -24.55 -1.47 10.80
N GLY A 56 -23.28 -1.08 10.67
CA GLY A 56 -22.62 -0.14 11.58
C GLY A 56 -22.32 -0.67 12.98
N LYS A 57 -22.28 -1.99 13.18
CA LYS A 57 -22.03 -2.59 14.51
C LYS A 57 -20.56 -2.61 14.92
N SER A 58 -19.65 -2.40 13.98
CA SER A 58 -18.21 -2.43 14.24
C SER A 58 -17.44 -1.56 13.26
N HIS A 59 -16.31 -1.03 13.72
CA HIS A 59 -15.31 -0.38 12.89
C HIS A 59 -14.02 -1.21 12.89
N VAL A 60 -13.45 -1.38 11.71
CA VAL A 60 -12.27 -2.21 11.46
C VAL A 60 -11.19 -1.31 10.86
N LEU A 61 -10.05 -1.20 11.53
CA LEU A 61 -8.87 -0.55 10.97
C LEU A 61 -8.11 -1.54 10.11
N ILE A 62 -7.93 -1.24 8.83
CA ILE A 62 -7.05 -1.98 7.92
C ILE A 62 -5.67 -1.32 7.96
N HIS A 63 -4.65 -2.12 8.27
CA HIS A 63 -3.27 -1.68 8.47
C HIS A 63 -2.28 -2.76 8.01
N PRO A 64 -0.98 -2.44 7.81
CA PRO A 64 0.04 -3.45 7.55
C PRO A 64 0.11 -4.46 8.69
N CYS A 65 0.28 -5.73 8.34
CA CYS A 65 0.65 -6.76 9.29
C CYS A 65 2.09 -6.52 9.79
N VAL A 66 2.53 -7.30 10.79
CA VAL A 66 3.90 -7.22 11.34
C VAL A 66 4.99 -7.46 10.29
N ASP A 67 4.68 -8.21 9.24
CA ASP A 67 5.59 -8.48 8.12
C ASP A 67 5.61 -7.39 7.04
N GLU A 68 4.83 -6.30 7.21
CA GLU A 68 4.70 -5.13 6.34
C GLU A 68 4.35 -5.40 4.86
N THR A 69 4.20 -6.67 4.48
CA THR A 69 3.93 -7.13 3.12
C THR A 69 2.48 -7.49 2.92
N ARG A 70 1.80 -7.87 4.01
CA ARG A 70 0.38 -8.23 4.02
C ARG A 70 -0.41 -7.20 4.80
N LEU A 71 -1.70 -7.13 4.52
CA LEU A 71 -2.65 -6.30 5.27
C LEU A 71 -3.43 -7.15 6.27
N CYS A 72 -3.61 -6.53 7.43
CA CYS A 72 -4.33 -7.04 8.57
C CYS A 72 -5.44 -6.05 8.95
N GLY A 73 -6.42 -6.53 9.69
CA GLY A 73 -7.56 -5.71 10.11
C GLY A 73 -7.93 -5.98 11.55
N SER A 74 -8.02 -4.93 12.35
CA SER A 74 -8.31 -4.98 13.79
C SER A 74 -9.57 -4.20 14.16
N LEU A 75 -10.29 -4.68 15.18
CA LEU A 75 -11.49 -4.00 15.67
C LEU A 75 -11.10 -2.77 16.49
N VAL A 76 -11.46 -1.57 16.03
CA VAL A 76 -11.18 -0.32 16.75
C VAL A 76 -12.41 0.24 17.47
N TRP A 77 -13.60 -0.20 17.08
CA TRP A 77 -14.84 0.14 17.77
C TRP A 77 -15.89 -0.95 17.56
N THR A 78 -16.71 -1.23 18.56
CA THR A 78 -17.88 -2.11 18.48
C THR A 78 -19.03 -1.53 19.30
N ASP A 79 -20.27 -1.82 18.92
CA ASP A 79 -21.48 -1.42 19.65
C ASP A 79 -21.48 -1.89 21.12
N SER A 80 -20.88 -3.05 21.37
CA SER A 80 -20.75 -3.66 22.70
C SER A 80 -19.52 -3.19 23.49
N GLY A 81 -18.59 -2.46 22.87
CA GLY A 81 -17.29 -2.10 23.45
C GLY A 81 -16.34 -3.27 23.73
N LYS A 82 -16.66 -4.49 23.26
CA LYS A 82 -15.87 -5.70 23.51
C LYS A 82 -14.97 -6.04 22.32
N ARG A 83 -13.91 -6.83 22.58
CA ARG A 83 -13.00 -7.42 21.58
C ARG A 83 -12.22 -6.37 20.76
N LEU A 84 -12.06 -5.17 21.31
CA LEU A 84 -11.27 -4.11 20.71
C LEU A 84 -9.79 -4.54 20.62
N GLY A 85 -9.12 -4.14 19.56
CA GLY A 85 -7.75 -4.53 19.23
C GLY A 85 -7.61 -5.90 18.58
N GLU A 86 -8.64 -6.74 18.60
CA GLU A 86 -8.52 -8.08 18.01
C GLU A 86 -8.44 -8.03 16.49
N THR A 87 -7.43 -8.72 15.96
CA THR A 87 -7.26 -8.92 14.53
C THR A 87 -8.33 -9.87 14.01
N ILE A 88 -9.23 -9.39 13.15
CA ILE A 88 -10.25 -10.17 12.47
C ILE A 88 -9.90 -10.45 11.00
N LEU A 89 -9.11 -9.59 10.34
CA LEU A 89 -8.63 -9.81 8.97
C LEU A 89 -7.15 -10.20 9.01
N ARG A 90 -6.76 -11.30 8.36
CA ARG A 90 -5.38 -11.79 8.34
C ARG A 90 -4.90 -12.08 6.93
N ASP A 91 -3.59 -11.91 6.75
CA ASP A 91 -2.84 -12.46 5.64
C ASP A 91 -3.30 -11.99 4.25
N PHE A 92 -3.90 -10.80 4.15
CA PHE A 92 -4.38 -10.29 2.87
C PHE A 92 -3.23 -9.76 2.03
N ALA A 93 -3.09 -10.28 0.81
CA ALA A 93 -2.11 -9.82 -0.16
C ALA A 93 -2.80 -8.94 -1.20
N PHE A 94 -2.17 -7.80 -1.52
CA PHE A 94 -2.66 -6.93 -2.58
C PHE A 94 -2.21 -7.46 -3.94
N ASP A 95 -3.15 -7.69 -4.85
CA ASP A 95 -2.89 -8.27 -6.17
C ASP A 95 -2.82 -7.22 -7.30
N GLY A 96 -2.91 -5.94 -6.96
CA GLY A 96 -3.00 -4.85 -7.93
C GLY A 96 -4.43 -4.42 -8.26
N ALA A 97 -5.45 -4.95 -7.59
CA ALA A 97 -6.82 -4.42 -7.64
C ALA A 97 -7.61 -4.65 -6.35
N ARG A 98 -7.36 -5.79 -5.71
CA ARG A 98 -8.06 -6.26 -4.52
C ARG A 98 -7.08 -6.88 -3.52
N LEU A 99 -7.59 -7.18 -2.34
CA LEU A 99 -6.91 -7.95 -1.31
C LEU A 99 -7.46 -9.37 -1.31
N ASP A 100 -6.60 -10.33 -1.64
CA ASP A 100 -6.95 -11.74 -1.81
C ASP A 100 -6.07 -12.63 -0.92
N GLY A 101 -6.39 -13.93 -0.86
CA GLY A 101 -5.64 -14.94 -0.11
C GLY A 101 -5.79 -14.84 1.42
N GLY A 102 -6.51 -13.83 1.91
CA GLY A 102 -6.68 -13.56 3.33
C GLY A 102 -7.80 -14.37 3.99
N ARG A 103 -7.88 -14.19 5.31
CA ARG A 103 -8.85 -14.88 6.17
C ARG A 103 -9.56 -13.90 7.10
N ILE A 104 -10.85 -14.14 7.31
CA ILE A 104 -11.63 -13.53 8.39
C ILE A 104 -11.68 -14.52 9.56
N ARG A 105 -11.16 -14.13 10.72
CA ARG A 105 -11.38 -14.85 11.98
C ARG A 105 -12.57 -14.25 12.70
N ASP A 106 -13.55 -15.09 13.03
CA ASP A 106 -14.61 -14.70 13.96
C ASP A 106 -14.01 -14.60 15.37
N PRO A 107 -14.03 -13.42 16.02
CA PRO A 107 -13.52 -13.30 17.37
C PRO A 107 -14.31 -14.21 18.34
N ARG A 108 -15.62 -14.35 18.18
CA ARG A 108 -16.44 -15.12 19.13
C ARG A 108 -16.09 -16.59 19.17
N SER A 109 -16.02 -17.23 18.00
CA SER A 109 -15.75 -18.66 17.88
C SER A 109 -14.29 -19.02 17.66
N GLY A 110 -13.44 -18.04 17.30
CA GLY A 110 -12.05 -18.26 16.91
C GLY A 110 -11.85 -18.91 15.54
N LYS A 111 -12.94 -19.26 14.85
CA LYS A 111 -12.89 -19.94 13.55
C LYS A 111 -12.51 -18.98 12.41
N GLU A 112 -11.88 -19.52 11.38
CA GLU A 112 -11.39 -18.75 10.23
C GLU A 112 -12.03 -19.14 8.91
N TYR A 113 -12.23 -18.15 8.04
CA TYR A 113 -12.88 -18.29 6.73
C TYR A 113 -12.09 -17.54 5.68
N ARG A 114 -12.02 -18.11 4.47
CA ARG A 114 -11.41 -17.40 3.34
C ARG A 114 -12.27 -16.19 2.99
N ALA A 115 -11.61 -15.09 2.71
CA ALA A 115 -12.26 -13.86 2.30
C ALA A 115 -11.40 -13.08 1.31
N GLU A 116 -12.06 -12.13 0.66
CA GLU A 116 -11.50 -11.21 -0.33
C GLU A 116 -12.07 -9.81 -0.05
N LEU A 117 -11.24 -8.78 -0.13
CA LEU A 117 -11.67 -7.39 0.01
C LEU A 117 -11.40 -6.65 -1.30
N GLU A 118 -12.41 -5.95 -1.80
CA GLU A 118 -12.37 -5.24 -3.06
C GLU A 118 -12.83 -3.80 -2.86
N LEU A 119 -11.98 -2.84 -3.21
CA LEU A 119 -12.31 -1.43 -3.13
C LEU A 119 -13.23 -1.06 -4.29
N ILE A 120 -14.48 -0.70 -3.99
CA ILE A 120 -15.48 -0.34 -5.01
C ILE A 120 -15.39 1.16 -5.32
N SER A 121 -15.18 1.97 -4.30
CA SER A 121 -14.93 3.41 -4.38
C SER A 121 -14.06 3.84 -3.20
N SER A 122 -13.64 5.12 -3.16
CA SER A 122 -12.85 5.65 -2.05
C SER A 122 -13.53 5.47 -0.68
N ASP A 123 -14.87 5.39 -0.65
CA ASP A 123 -15.72 5.30 0.53
C ASP A 123 -16.47 3.97 0.67
N GLN A 124 -16.37 3.05 -0.30
CA GLN A 124 -17.04 1.74 -0.26
C GLN A 124 -16.08 0.58 -0.50
N LEU A 125 -16.11 -0.38 0.41
CA LEU A 125 -15.31 -1.60 0.39
C LEU A 125 -16.24 -2.80 0.38
N ARG A 126 -16.11 -3.67 -0.62
CA ARG A 126 -16.82 -4.94 -0.67
C ARG A 126 -15.98 -6.01 0.00
N VAL A 127 -16.55 -6.66 1.00
CA VAL A 127 -15.94 -7.78 1.71
C VAL A 127 -16.70 -9.05 1.36
N LYS A 128 -16.06 -9.96 0.64
CA LYS A 128 -16.62 -11.27 0.28
C LYS A 128 -16.04 -12.31 1.22
N GLY A 129 -16.90 -13.11 1.85
CA GLY A 129 -16.50 -14.24 2.67
C GLY A 129 -17.18 -15.51 2.18
N CYS A 130 -16.48 -16.63 2.19
CA CYS A 130 -17.10 -17.92 1.91
C CYS A 130 -16.97 -18.87 3.10
N TRP A 131 -18.11 -19.20 3.69
CA TRP A 131 -18.23 -20.16 4.77
C TRP A 131 -18.55 -21.54 4.18
N LEU A 132 -17.50 -22.22 3.70
CA LEU A 132 -17.51 -23.57 3.11
C LEU A 132 -18.40 -23.75 1.86
N ILE A 133 -19.73 -23.62 2.01
CA ILE A 133 -20.75 -23.81 0.96
C ILE A 133 -21.52 -22.50 0.71
N PHE A 134 -21.56 -21.60 1.69
CA PHE A 134 -22.27 -20.33 1.58
C PHE A 134 -21.28 -19.19 1.38
N CYS A 135 -21.25 -18.63 0.18
CA CYS A 135 -20.54 -17.38 -0.07
C CYS A 135 -21.51 -16.21 0.08
N GLY A 136 -21.07 -15.16 0.76
CA GLY A 136 -21.83 -13.94 0.94
C GLY A 136 -20.91 -12.73 0.92
N ASP A 137 -21.47 -11.58 0.58
CA ASP A 137 -20.74 -10.32 0.57
C ASP A 137 -21.40 -9.25 1.46
N GLN A 138 -20.57 -8.31 1.89
CA GLN A 138 -20.98 -7.15 2.65
C GLN A 138 -20.31 -5.90 2.09
N SER A 139 -21.09 -4.83 1.90
CA SER A 139 -20.55 -3.51 1.63
C SER A 139 -20.28 -2.78 2.94
N TRP A 140 -19.03 -2.42 3.15
CA TRP A 140 -18.54 -1.61 4.26
C TRP A 140 -18.31 -0.19 3.76
N SER A 141 -18.70 0.79 4.56
CA SER A 141 -18.50 2.21 4.25
C SER A 141 -17.30 2.75 5.02
N ARG A 142 -16.54 3.69 4.47
CA ARG A 142 -15.43 4.33 5.19
C ARG A 142 -15.97 5.00 6.46
N ALA A 143 -15.30 4.78 7.59
CA ALA A 143 -15.58 5.57 8.79
C ALA A 143 -14.99 6.96 8.55
N SER A 144 -15.82 8.00 8.68
CA SER A 144 -15.34 9.37 8.58
C SER A 144 -14.20 9.58 9.58
N SER A 145 -13.01 9.96 9.10
CA SER A 145 -11.81 10.20 9.90
C SER A 145 -12.06 11.15 11.07
N HIS A 146 -13.01 12.08 10.92
CA HIS A 146 -13.42 13.03 11.94
C HIS A 146 -14.13 12.40 13.18
N LEU A 147 -14.43 11.10 13.17
CA LEU A 147 -15.02 10.37 14.30
C LEU A 147 -14.09 9.34 14.92
N VAL A 148 -12.95 9.05 14.28
CA VAL A 148 -11.93 8.15 14.84
C VAL A 148 -11.18 8.84 15.99
N ASP A 149 -11.14 10.18 15.98
CA ASP A 149 -10.53 11.01 17.02
C ASP A 149 -11.49 11.39 18.17
N VAL A 150 -12.76 10.97 18.16
CA VAL A 150 -13.79 11.43 19.12
C VAL A 150 -14.10 10.43 20.25
N ALA A 151 -13.42 9.27 20.34
CA ALA A 151 -13.52 8.44 21.54
C ALA A 151 -12.16 7.80 21.87
N PRO A 152 -11.56 8.12 23.03
CA PRO A 152 -12.21 8.05 24.33
C PRO A 152 -12.14 9.37 25.11
N ASN A 153 -13.26 10.10 25.18
CA ASN A 153 -13.48 11.00 26.30
C ASN A 153 -14.90 10.78 26.85
N LEU A 154 -15.08 9.65 27.52
CA LEU A 154 -16.21 9.38 28.41
C LEU A 154 -15.63 8.58 29.57
N GLU A 155 -14.98 9.25 30.53
CA GLU A 155 -14.94 8.92 31.98
C GLU A 155 -14.00 9.91 32.70
N GLN A 156 -14.26 11.22 32.60
CA GLN A 156 -13.81 12.15 33.63
C GLN A 156 -15.04 12.85 34.19
N GLY A 157 -15.50 12.27 35.29
CA GLY A 157 -16.62 12.75 36.06
C GLY A 157 -16.34 14.17 36.56
N GLU A 158 -17.28 15.04 36.25
CA GLU A 158 -17.53 16.30 36.93
C GLU A 158 -18.79 16.07 37.76
N ASP A 159 -18.68 16.09 39.10
CA ASP A 159 -19.61 16.77 40.02
C ASP A 159 -19.26 16.44 41.50
N SER A 160 -19.36 17.48 42.34
CA SER A 160 -19.24 17.58 43.81
C SER A 160 -17.87 17.79 44.45
#